data_AF-A0A7C7IP77-F1
#
_entry.id   AF-A0A7C7IP77-F1
#
_cell.length_a   1.000
_cell.length_b   1.000
_cell.length_c   1.000
_cell.angle_alpha   90.00
_cell.angle_beta   90.00
_cell.angle_gamma   90.00
#
_symmetry.space_group_name_H-M   'P 1'
#
loop_
_entity.id
_entity.type
_entity.pdbx_description
1 polymer ?
#
loop_
_entity_poly.entity_id
_entity_poly.type
_entity_poly.pdbx_seq_one_letter_code
_entity_poly.pdbx_strand_id
1 'polypeptide(L)'
;MDEVSPLTVAMDDLPDDAVSWSVNTEIAKVQRQNMYNAVIFAIAGFIAILICFKVLSFIGLDNWIGLLIITSVIAFLLWKELFRNIRKMTLLNLVAIGTGHPWHPSEVMENNSVFVSDGDSWYLIPPKVRISPQSGSGNESTVLKRNDMDGKIILRWQQPPDSITQGVVSLINQALSFRDAQERDLDSEDPIESAREREDLEFYPVERVWQETTQGSLAPEPGALLRKMRKHSSEIIKKDDE
;
A
#
# COMPACT_ATOMS: atom_id res chain seq x y z
N MET A 1 24.50 19.00 12.10
CA MET A 1 23.03 18.97 12.25
C MET A 1 22.70 17.51 12.46
N ASP A 2 22.26 17.19 13.68
CA ASP A 2 22.44 15.89 14.31
C ASP A 2 21.65 14.76 13.64
N GLU A 3 22.31 13.61 13.54
CA GLU A 3 21.75 12.37 13.02
C GLU A 3 20.83 11.76 14.09
N VAL A 4 19.55 12.20 14.09
CA VAL A 4 18.51 11.56 14.91
C VAL A 4 18.25 10.18 14.33
N SER A 5 18.91 9.18 14.92
CA SER A 5 18.60 7.76 14.69
C SER A 5 17.17 7.52 15.14
N PRO A 6 16.35 6.79 14.36
CA PRO A 6 14.99 6.47 14.76
C PRO A 6 15.03 5.70 16.08
N LEU A 7 14.27 6.16 17.08
CA LEU A 7 14.09 5.43 18.34
C LEU A 7 13.41 4.10 18.02
N THR A 8 14.06 2.99 18.39
CA THR A 8 13.55 1.62 18.20
C THR A 8 13.00 1.09 19.52
N VAL A 9 11.72 0.73 19.55
CA VAL A 9 11.07 0.06 20.69
C VAL A 9 10.76 -1.39 20.28
N ALA A 10 11.00 -2.37 21.17
CA ALA A 10 10.76 -3.78 20.89
C ALA A 10 9.26 -4.08 20.64
N MET A 11 8.96 -5.11 19.84
CA MET A 11 7.59 -5.40 19.37
C MET A 11 6.57 -5.69 20.48
N ASP A 12 6.99 -6.33 21.57
CA ASP A 12 6.08 -6.90 22.57
C ASP A 12 5.33 -5.84 23.38
N ASP A 13 5.89 -4.62 23.48
CA ASP A 13 5.26 -3.49 24.13
C ASP A 13 5.02 -2.40 23.06
N LEU A 14 3.74 -2.16 22.77
CA LEU A 14 3.33 -0.97 22.02
C LEU A 14 3.98 0.25 22.70
N PRO A 15 4.56 1.22 21.96
CA PRO A 15 5.17 2.39 22.59
C PRO A 15 4.19 3.04 23.58
N ASP A 16 4.68 3.45 24.75
CA ASP A 16 3.85 4.06 25.81
C ASP A 16 2.94 5.15 25.20
N ASP A 17 1.65 5.11 25.54
CA ASP A 17 0.62 6.02 25.05
C ASP A 17 0.33 5.97 23.53
N ALA A 18 0.70 4.88 22.83
CA ALA A 18 0.31 4.64 21.45
C ALA A 18 -0.89 3.69 21.33
N VAL A 19 -1.68 3.84 20.25
CA VAL A 19 -2.75 2.91 19.87
C VAL A 19 -2.56 2.48 18.42
N SER A 20 -2.66 1.17 18.17
CA SER A 20 -2.62 0.62 16.82
C SER A 20 -3.83 1.05 15.99
N TRP A 21 -3.66 1.24 14.69
CA TRP A 21 -4.74 1.67 13.79
C TRP A 21 -5.83 0.66 13.48
N SER A 22 -5.73 -0.58 13.92
CA SER A 22 -6.97 -1.35 14.07
C SER A 22 -7.74 -0.72 15.23
N VAL A 23 -8.59 0.27 14.90
CA VAL A 23 -9.22 1.22 15.83
C VAL A 23 -10.01 0.57 16.96
N ASN A 24 -10.20 -0.75 16.95
CA ASN A 24 -10.64 -1.44 18.13
C ASN A 24 -10.23 -2.91 18.00
N THR A 25 -9.26 -3.38 18.78
CA THR A 25 -8.87 -4.80 18.79
C THR A 25 -10.07 -5.68 19.09
N GLU A 26 -11.05 -5.20 19.87
CA GLU A 26 -12.29 -5.92 20.12
C GLU A 26 -13.24 -5.92 18.91
N ILE A 27 -13.47 -4.79 18.25
CA ILE A 27 -14.30 -4.78 17.02
C ILE A 27 -13.62 -5.56 15.90
N ALA A 28 -12.29 -5.48 15.78
CA ALA A 28 -11.53 -6.26 14.81
C ALA A 28 -11.60 -7.76 15.13
N LYS A 29 -11.55 -8.14 16.42
CA LYS A 29 -11.75 -9.53 16.88
C LYS A 29 -13.17 -10.01 16.60
N VAL A 30 -14.19 -9.18 16.86
CA VAL A 30 -15.60 -9.47 16.56
C VAL A 30 -15.83 -9.56 15.05
N GLN A 31 -15.28 -8.65 14.24
CA GLN A 31 -15.35 -8.73 12.78
C GLN A 31 -14.65 -9.97 12.26
N ARG A 32 -13.46 -10.29 12.77
CA ARG A 32 -12.73 -11.52 12.43
C ARG A 32 -13.55 -12.76 12.79
N GLN A 33 -14.15 -12.78 13.98
CA GLN A 33 -15.02 -13.87 14.42
C GLN A 33 -16.29 -13.99 13.58
N ASN A 34 -16.97 -12.88 13.29
CA ASN A 34 -18.14 -12.84 12.42
C ASN A 34 -17.81 -13.32 11.01
N MET A 35 -16.60 -13.00 10.55
CA MET A 35 -16.11 -13.41 9.25
C MET A 35 -15.74 -14.92 9.23
N TYR A 36 -15.15 -15.47 10.28
CA TYR A 36 -15.00 -16.92 10.44
C TYR A 36 -16.35 -17.63 10.50
N ASN A 37 -17.29 -17.09 11.28
CA ASN A 37 -18.66 -17.61 11.35
C ASN A 37 -19.33 -17.57 9.97
N ALA A 38 -19.16 -16.49 9.21
CA ALA A 38 -19.69 -16.39 7.84
C ALA A 38 -19.09 -17.45 6.90
N VAL A 39 -17.79 -17.74 7.00
CA VAL A 39 -17.16 -18.84 6.25
C VAL A 39 -17.71 -20.20 6.68
N ILE A 40 -17.85 -20.44 7.99
CA ILE A 40 -18.41 -21.69 8.50
C ILE A 40 -19.86 -21.85 8.05
N PHE A 41 -20.68 -20.80 8.10
CA PHE A 41 -22.05 -20.81 7.59
C PHE A 41 -22.11 -21.03 6.08
N ALA A 42 -21.18 -20.45 5.31
CA ALA A 42 -21.08 -20.70 3.88
C ALA A 42 -20.71 -22.15 3.56
N ILE A 43 -19.77 -22.75 4.31
CA ILE A 43 -19.40 -24.17 4.18
C ILE A 43 -20.59 -25.06 4.59
N ALA A 44 -21.25 -24.76 5.70
CA ALA A 44 -22.43 -25.50 6.15
C ALA A 44 -23.58 -25.40 5.13
N GLY A 45 -23.80 -24.22 4.57
CA GLY A 45 -24.75 -23.99 3.47
C GLY A 45 -24.39 -24.79 2.22
N PHE A 46 -23.11 -24.83 1.85
CA PHE A 46 -22.62 -25.65 0.75
C PHE A 46 -22.87 -27.15 0.99
N ILE A 47 -22.58 -27.65 2.19
CA ILE A 47 -22.88 -29.05 2.57
C ILE A 47 -24.38 -29.32 2.52
N ALA A 48 -25.22 -28.41 3.02
CA ALA A 48 -26.67 -28.55 2.97
C ALA A 48 -27.19 -28.59 1.53
N ILE A 49 -26.65 -27.77 0.64
CA ILE A 49 -26.94 -27.80 -0.80
C ILE A 49 -26.56 -29.15 -1.40
N LEU A 50 -25.39 -29.70 -1.07
CA LEU A 50 -24.98 -31.03 -1.53
C LEU A 50 -25.93 -32.13 -1.06
N ILE A 51 -26.45 -32.06 0.18
CA ILE A 51 -27.42 -33.02 0.72
C ILE A 51 -28.77 -32.91 -0.01
N CYS A 52 -29.34 -31.71 -0.12
CA CYS A 52 -30.58 -31.47 -0.86
C CYS A 52 -30.45 -31.91 -2.33
N PHE A 53 -29.27 -31.70 -2.93
CA PHE A 53 -28.97 -32.12 -4.29
C PHE A 53 -28.87 -33.64 -4.44
N LYS A 54 -28.30 -34.37 -3.46
CA LYS A 54 -28.31 -35.84 -3.40
C LYS A 54 -29.74 -36.41 -3.39
N VAL A 55 -30.67 -35.71 -2.73
CA VAL A 55 -32.10 -36.03 -2.73
C VAL A 55 -32.74 -35.72 -4.09
N LEU A 56 -32.38 -34.61 -4.75
CA LEU A 56 -32.88 -34.26 -6.09
C LEU A 56 -32.35 -35.18 -7.20
N SER A 57 -31.09 -35.60 -7.13
CA SER A 57 -30.49 -36.54 -8.10
C SER A 57 -31.09 -37.94 -7.97
N PHE A 58 -31.50 -38.34 -6.77
CA PHE A 58 -32.33 -39.54 -6.58
C PHE A 58 -33.67 -39.47 -7.34
N ILE A 59 -34.16 -38.26 -7.64
CA ILE A 59 -35.42 -38.00 -8.36
C ILE A 59 -35.18 -37.84 -9.89
N GLY A 60 -33.93 -37.89 -10.37
CA GLY A 60 -33.60 -37.96 -11.80
C GLY A 60 -33.55 -36.63 -12.55
N LEU A 61 -33.32 -35.51 -11.86
CA LEU A 61 -33.23 -34.16 -12.43
C LEU A 61 -31.78 -33.65 -12.38
N ASP A 62 -30.90 -34.15 -13.26
CA ASP A 62 -29.45 -33.93 -13.11
C ASP A 62 -28.82 -33.00 -14.16
N ASN A 63 -28.27 -31.88 -13.66
CA ASN A 63 -27.23 -31.11 -14.34
C ASN A 63 -26.14 -30.67 -13.31
N TRP A 64 -25.34 -31.65 -12.87
CA TRP A 64 -24.44 -31.56 -11.71
C TRP A 64 -23.19 -30.68 -11.92
N ILE A 65 -22.71 -30.59 -13.16
CA ILE A 65 -21.46 -29.90 -13.49
C ILE A 65 -21.62 -28.38 -13.31
N GLY A 66 -22.75 -27.83 -13.74
CA GLY A 66 -23.01 -26.38 -13.67
C GLY A 66 -23.05 -25.85 -12.24
N LEU A 67 -23.71 -26.58 -11.32
CA LEU A 67 -23.86 -26.15 -9.93
C LEU A 67 -22.52 -26.20 -9.17
N LEU A 68 -21.69 -27.22 -9.40
CA LEU A 68 -20.35 -27.30 -8.80
C LEU A 68 -19.42 -26.18 -9.30
N ILE A 69 -19.51 -25.81 -10.57
CA ILE A 69 -18.73 -24.69 -11.11
C ILE A 69 -19.19 -23.37 -10.47
N ILE A 70 -20.49 -23.11 -10.40
CA ILE A 70 -21.02 -21.85 -9.84
C ILE A 70 -20.66 -21.71 -8.37
N THR A 71 -20.87 -22.76 -7.58
CA THR A 71 -20.58 -22.76 -6.14
C THR A 71 -19.08 -22.63 -5.85
N SER A 72 -18.22 -23.30 -6.62
CA SER A 72 -16.76 -23.18 -6.44
C SER A 72 -16.25 -21.77 -6.80
N VAL A 73 -16.79 -21.15 -7.86
CA VAL A 73 -16.47 -19.76 -8.23
C VAL A 73 -16.89 -18.78 -7.12
N ILE A 74 -18.10 -18.92 -6.57
CA ILE A 74 -18.57 -18.06 -5.47
C ILE A 74 -17.68 -18.23 -4.23
N ALA A 75 -17.39 -19.47 -3.83
CA ALA A 75 -16.52 -19.75 -2.68
C ALA A 75 -15.12 -19.15 -2.87
N PHE A 76 -14.55 -19.27 -4.08
CA PHE A 76 -13.26 -18.67 -4.41
C PHE A 76 -13.26 -17.14 -4.32
N LEU A 77 -14.32 -16.48 -4.81
CA LEU A 77 -14.45 -15.02 -4.72
C LEU A 77 -14.56 -14.54 -3.27
N LEU A 78 -15.35 -15.24 -2.44
CA LEU A 78 -15.48 -14.93 -1.01
C LEU A 78 -14.15 -15.15 -0.27
N TRP A 79 -13.45 -16.25 -0.57
CA TRP A 79 -12.13 -16.54 0.00
C TRP A 79 -11.10 -15.46 -0.37
N LYS A 80 -11.11 -14.99 -1.63
CA LYS A 80 -10.22 -13.92 -2.08
C LYS A 80 -10.47 -12.61 -1.32
N GLU A 81 -11.73 -12.23 -1.14
CA GLU A 81 -12.07 -10.99 -0.42
C GLU A 81 -11.74 -11.08 1.07
N LEU A 82 -12.00 -12.25 1.67
CA LEU A 82 -11.61 -12.57 3.03
C LEU A 82 -10.11 -12.35 3.26
N PHE A 83 -9.29 -12.98 2.43
CA PHE A 83 -7.84 -12.88 2.54
C PHE A 83 -7.35 -11.44 2.38
N ARG A 84 -7.97 -10.69 1.47
CA ARG A 84 -7.68 -9.26 1.26
C ARG A 84 -7.97 -8.42 2.51
N ASN A 85 -9.09 -8.67 3.19
CA ASN A 85 -9.47 -7.93 4.38
C ASN A 85 -8.62 -8.29 5.61
N ILE A 86 -8.31 -9.58 5.78
CA ILE A 86 -7.38 -10.01 6.84
C ILE A 86 -6.04 -9.32 6.66
N ARG A 87 -5.51 -9.30 5.43
CA ARG A 87 -4.22 -8.68 5.13
C ARG A 87 -4.21 -7.16 5.35
N LYS A 88 -5.30 -6.46 5.00
CA LYS A 88 -5.48 -5.05 5.33
C LYS A 88 -5.38 -4.82 6.84
N MET A 89 -6.11 -5.60 7.63
CA MET A 89 -6.12 -5.47 9.08
C MET A 89 -4.75 -5.77 9.70
N THR A 90 -4.03 -6.80 9.20
CA THR A 90 -2.67 -7.08 9.70
C THR A 90 -1.70 -5.96 9.38
N LEU A 91 -1.83 -5.31 8.22
CA LEU A 91 -0.98 -4.16 7.88
C LEU A 91 -1.31 -2.92 8.71
N LEU A 92 -2.59 -2.66 9.00
CA LEU A 92 -3.00 -1.57 9.89
C LEU A 92 -2.51 -1.78 11.33
N ASN A 93 -2.33 -3.03 11.77
CA ASN A 93 -1.72 -3.34 13.07
C ASN A 93 -0.23 -3.02 13.13
N LEU A 94 0.44 -2.84 12.00
CA LEU A 94 1.84 -2.43 11.94
C LEU A 94 1.99 -0.90 11.99
N VAL A 95 0.92 -0.17 12.26
CA VAL A 95 0.93 1.29 12.41
C VAL A 95 0.27 1.66 13.72
N ALA A 96 0.91 2.56 14.46
CA ALA A 96 0.40 3.09 15.71
C ALA A 96 0.54 4.62 15.75
N ILE A 97 -0.36 5.25 16.50
CA ILE A 97 -0.38 6.71 16.70
C ILE A 97 -0.37 7.02 18.20
N GLY A 98 0.30 8.10 18.59
CA GLY A 98 0.31 8.59 19.95
C GLY A 98 -0.99 9.29 20.35
N THR A 99 -1.19 9.46 21.66
CA THR A 99 -2.38 10.08 22.27
C THR A 99 -2.81 11.42 21.70
N GLY A 100 -1.85 12.26 21.34
CA GLY A 100 -2.09 13.61 20.82
C GLY A 100 -2.44 13.69 19.35
N HIS A 101 -2.47 12.57 18.63
CA HIS A 101 -2.83 12.54 17.22
C HIS A 101 -4.34 12.74 17.02
N PRO A 102 -4.80 13.50 15.99
CA PRO A 102 -6.24 13.77 15.79
C PRO A 102 -7.11 12.52 15.55
N TRP A 103 -6.48 11.40 15.22
CA TRP A 103 -7.14 10.11 15.02
C TRP A 103 -7.06 9.20 16.25
N HIS A 104 -6.41 9.65 17.31
CA HIS A 104 -6.35 8.92 18.56
C HIS A 104 -7.66 9.11 19.33
N PRO A 105 -8.21 8.07 19.97
CA PRO A 105 -9.48 8.18 20.70
C PRO A 105 -9.40 8.99 21.99
N SER A 106 -8.20 9.29 22.50
CA SER A 106 -8.01 10.10 23.72
C SER A 106 -8.11 11.58 23.45
N GLU A 107 -8.59 12.33 24.45
CA GLU A 107 -8.60 13.80 24.43
C GLU A 107 -7.25 14.42 24.85
N VAL A 108 -6.28 13.60 25.28
CA VAL A 108 -4.96 14.02 25.75
C VAL A 108 -4.06 14.40 24.57
N MET A 109 -3.46 15.60 24.59
CA MET A 109 -2.71 16.18 23.46
C MET A 109 -1.18 16.10 23.58
N GLU A 110 -0.67 15.17 24.40
CA GLU A 110 0.72 15.21 24.87
C GLU A 110 1.74 14.56 23.91
N ASN A 111 1.30 13.69 22.97
CA ASN A 111 2.18 13.00 22.03
C ASN A 111 1.55 12.76 20.64
N ASN A 112 1.95 13.52 19.63
CA ASN A 112 1.43 13.40 18.26
C ASN A 112 2.25 12.46 17.35
N SER A 113 2.97 11.52 17.94
CA SER A 113 3.88 10.64 17.20
C SER A 113 3.15 9.64 16.29
N VAL A 114 3.79 9.28 15.18
CA VAL A 114 3.35 8.21 14.27
C VAL A 114 4.45 7.15 14.21
N PHE A 115 4.08 5.92 14.53
CA PHE A 115 4.98 4.78 14.59
C PHE A 115 4.63 3.76 13.52
N VAL A 116 5.64 3.15 12.94
CA VAL A 116 5.51 2.08 11.95
C VAL A 116 6.36 0.90 12.38
N SER A 117 5.80 -0.31 12.37
CA SER A 117 6.51 -1.54 12.69
C SER A 117 6.92 -2.30 11.43
N ASP A 118 8.09 -2.94 11.45
CA ASP A 118 8.48 -3.95 10.45
C ASP A 118 8.04 -5.38 10.79
N GLY A 119 7.47 -5.58 11.99
CA GLY A 119 7.16 -6.89 12.54
C GLY A 119 8.14 -7.36 13.61
N ASP A 120 9.22 -6.63 13.89
CA ASP A 120 10.18 -6.94 14.96
C ASP A 120 10.39 -5.74 15.91
N SER A 121 10.27 -4.51 15.40
CA SER A 121 10.45 -3.28 16.17
C SER A 121 9.55 -2.16 15.69
N TRP A 122 9.28 -1.20 16.56
CA TRP A 122 8.57 0.03 16.24
C TRP A 122 9.54 1.15 15.90
N TYR A 123 9.27 1.84 14.80
CA TYR A 123 10.06 2.95 14.29
C TYR A 123 9.26 4.23 14.34
N LEU A 124 9.75 5.23 15.07
CA LEU A 124 9.21 6.59 15.06
C LEU A 124 9.51 7.26 13.71
N ILE A 125 8.47 7.74 13.03
CA ILE A 125 8.64 8.49 11.78
C ILE A 125 8.85 9.97 12.09
N PRO A 126 9.96 10.59 11.64
CA PRO A 126 10.25 12.00 11.93
C PRO A 126 9.19 12.98 11.39
N PRO A 127 9.09 14.20 11.96
CA PRO A 127 8.26 15.29 11.46
C PRO A 127 8.66 15.71 10.02
N LYS A 128 7.68 16.21 9.26
CA LYS A 128 7.89 16.76 7.90
C LYS A 128 8.51 15.78 6.89
N VAL A 129 8.29 14.48 7.11
CA VAL A 129 8.74 13.40 6.22
C VAL A 129 7.53 12.75 5.55
N ARG A 130 7.68 12.39 4.27
CA ARG A 130 6.74 11.49 3.57
C ARG A 130 7.40 10.15 3.34
N ILE A 131 6.60 9.10 3.24
CA ILE A 131 7.06 7.74 3.04
C ILE A 131 6.65 7.28 1.65
N SER A 132 7.63 6.81 0.88
CA SER A 132 7.42 6.30 -0.47
C SER A 132 7.69 4.79 -0.49
N PRO A 133 6.70 3.95 -0.85
CA PRO A 133 6.90 2.51 -0.94
C PRO A 133 7.61 2.16 -2.24
N GLN A 134 8.67 1.36 -2.15
CA GLN A 134 9.40 0.83 -3.30
C GLN A 134 9.52 -0.69 -3.19
N SER A 135 9.48 -1.38 -4.32
CA SER A 135 9.81 -2.81 -4.37
C SER A 135 11.22 -3.05 -3.84
N GLY A 136 11.35 -3.97 -2.88
CA GLY A 136 12.63 -4.38 -2.33
C GLY A 136 13.40 -5.34 -3.22
N SER A 137 14.38 -6.04 -2.62
CA SER A 137 15.07 -7.13 -3.31
C SER A 137 14.12 -8.31 -3.40
N GLY A 138 13.48 -8.49 -4.55
CA GLY A 138 12.46 -9.50 -4.80
C GLY A 138 11.02 -8.98 -4.62
N ASN A 139 10.05 -9.79 -5.07
CA ASN A 139 8.62 -9.41 -5.10
C ASN A 139 7.91 -9.46 -3.73
N GLU A 140 8.62 -9.81 -2.66
CA GLU A 140 8.03 -10.12 -1.35
C GLU A 140 8.26 -9.05 -0.28
N SER A 141 9.11 -8.06 -0.55
CA SER A 141 9.42 -6.99 0.40
C SER A 141 9.18 -5.60 -0.17
N THR A 142 8.76 -4.69 0.70
CA THR A 142 8.57 -3.27 0.40
C THR A 142 9.56 -2.46 1.22
N VAL A 143 10.33 -1.61 0.56
CA VAL A 143 11.24 -0.67 1.20
C VAL A 143 10.52 0.67 1.32
N LEU A 144 10.47 1.19 2.54
CA LEU A 144 9.91 2.50 2.83
C LEU A 144 11.03 3.54 2.85
N LYS A 145 10.98 4.49 1.91
CA LYS A 145 11.99 5.55 1.76
C LYS A 145 11.45 6.90 2.18
N ARG A 146 12.36 7.77 2.64
CA ARG A 146 12.07 9.16 3.00
C ARG A 146 11.87 10.03 1.77
N ASN A 147 10.72 10.67 1.68
CA ASN A 147 10.25 11.66 0.70
C ASN A 147 10.10 11.12 -0.73
N ASP A 148 11.14 10.53 -1.30
CA ASP A 148 11.16 10.13 -2.71
C ASP A 148 11.94 8.83 -2.95
N MET A 149 11.96 8.35 -4.19
CA MET A 149 12.63 7.13 -4.63
C MET A 149 14.14 7.11 -4.35
N ASP A 150 14.78 8.28 -4.29
CA ASP A 150 16.21 8.43 -3.95
C ASP A 150 16.46 8.66 -2.45
N GLY A 151 15.41 8.64 -1.64
CA GLY A 151 15.47 8.86 -0.21
C GLY A 151 16.20 7.77 0.58
N LYS A 152 16.70 8.14 1.78
CA LYS A 152 17.24 7.19 2.77
C LYS A 152 16.15 6.19 3.14
N ILE A 153 16.54 4.91 3.23
CA ILE A 153 15.66 3.83 3.68
C ILE A 153 15.33 4.07 5.15
N ILE A 154 14.04 4.12 5.46
CA ILE A 154 13.51 4.23 6.82
C ILE A 154 13.29 2.83 7.40
N LEU A 155 12.61 1.98 6.62
CA LEU A 155 12.16 0.67 7.07
C LEU A 155 12.08 -0.32 5.91
N ARG A 156 12.22 -1.60 6.20
CA ARG A 156 11.93 -2.68 5.24
C ARG A 156 10.77 -3.52 5.76
N TRP A 157 9.64 -3.44 5.07
CA TRP A 157 8.49 -4.29 5.33
C TRP A 157 8.62 -5.63 4.61
N GLN A 158 8.39 -6.71 5.33
CA GLN A 158 8.23 -8.07 4.79
C GLN A 158 6.83 -8.25 4.18
N GLN A 159 6.43 -7.29 3.34
CA GLN A 159 5.11 -7.23 2.72
C GLN A 159 5.29 -6.90 1.24
N PRO A 160 4.57 -7.57 0.32
CA PRO A 160 4.75 -7.34 -1.10
C PRO A 160 4.23 -5.95 -1.51
N PRO A 161 4.84 -5.31 -2.52
CA PRO A 161 4.52 -3.95 -2.95
C PRO A 161 3.25 -3.90 -3.79
N ASP A 162 2.12 -4.28 -3.20
CA ASP A 162 0.82 -4.34 -3.84
C ASP A 162 -0.07 -3.14 -3.47
N SER A 163 -1.25 -3.06 -4.11
CA SER A 163 -2.19 -1.95 -3.90
C SER A 163 -2.68 -1.84 -2.46
N ILE A 164 -2.72 -2.94 -1.71
CA ILE A 164 -3.08 -2.93 -0.28
C ILE A 164 -1.99 -2.20 0.51
N THR A 165 -0.74 -2.59 0.32
CA THR A 165 0.41 -1.98 1.01
C THR A 165 0.52 -0.50 0.65
N GLN A 166 0.36 -0.14 -0.62
CA GLN A 166 0.31 1.25 -1.07
C GLN A 166 -0.83 2.05 -0.42
N GLY A 167 -2.00 1.44 -0.28
CA GLY A 167 -3.14 2.05 0.41
C GLY A 167 -2.84 2.35 1.88
N VAL A 168 -2.20 1.42 2.59
CA VAL A 168 -1.80 1.64 3.99
C VAL A 168 -0.71 2.71 4.10
N VAL A 169 0.28 2.73 3.20
CA VAL A 169 1.29 3.80 3.19
C VAL A 169 0.68 5.17 2.91
N SER A 170 -0.34 5.24 2.04
CA SER A 170 -1.10 6.49 1.83
C SER A 170 -1.78 6.95 3.12
N LEU A 171 -2.37 6.06 3.90
CA LEU A 171 -2.93 6.39 5.22
C LEU A 171 -1.86 6.88 6.20
N ILE A 172 -0.69 6.24 6.22
CA ILE A 172 0.48 6.70 7.01
C ILE A 172 0.82 8.14 6.65
N ASN A 173 0.96 8.44 5.36
CA ASN A 173 1.26 9.79 4.88
C ASN A 173 0.18 10.82 5.24
N GLN A 174 -1.10 10.41 5.25
CA GLN A 174 -2.18 11.29 5.71
C GLN A 174 -2.05 11.62 7.19
N ALA A 175 -1.78 10.63 8.04
CA ALA A 175 -1.55 10.86 9.47
C ALA A 175 -0.34 11.76 9.74
N LEU A 176 0.78 11.50 9.06
CA LEU A 176 1.95 12.37 9.15
C LEU A 176 1.59 13.81 8.75
N SER A 177 0.74 13.99 7.74
CA SER A 177 0.26 15.32 7.32
C SER A 177 -0.61 15.99 8.39
N PHE A 178 -1.48 15.24 9.07
CA PHE A 178 -2.30 15.78 10.17
C PHE A 178 -1.46 16.17 11.38
N ARG A 179 -0.50 15.33 11.78
CA ARG A 179 0.48 15.68 12.81
C ARG A 179 1.22 16.96 12.44
N ASP A 180 1.83 16.98 11.26
CA ASP A 180 2.62 18.12 10.80
C ASP A 180 1.76 19.40 10.73
N ALA A 181 0.46 19.28 10.45
CA ALA A 181 -0.46 20.40 10.43
C ALA A 181 -0.84 20.91 11.83
N GLN A 182 -0.95 20.03 12.82
CA GLN A 182 -1.26 20.38 14.20
C GLN A 182 -0.06 20.99 14.93
N GLU A 183 1.15 20.51 14.64
CA GLU A 183 2.41 21.04 15.17
C GLU A 183 2.91 22.29 14.41
N ARG A 184 2.14 22.76 13.43
CA ARG A 184 2.50 23.91 12.61
C ARG A 184 2.40 25.20 13.42
N ASP A 185 3.43 26.03 13.36
CA ASP A 185 3.40 27.39 13.91
C ASP A 185 2.36 28.24 13.17
N LEU A 186 1.62 29.08 13.91
CA LEU A 186 0.56 29.94 13.36
C LEU A 186 1.02 30.85 12.21
N ASP A 187 2.30 31.26 12.23
CA ASP A 187 2.89 32.15 11.24
C ASP A 187 3.62 31.40 10.10
N SER A 188 3.61 30.07 10.11
CA SER A 188 4.28 29.28 9.07
C SER A 188 3.37 29.00 7.89
N GLU A 189 3.96 29.04 6.68
CA GLU A 189 3.26 28.87 5.41
C GLU A 189 2.56 27.51 5.34
N ASP A 190 1.24 27.50 5.11
CA ASP A 190 0.49 26.26 4.96
C ASP A 190 0.74 25.66 3.57
N PRO A 191 1.32 24.44 3.48
CA PRO A 191 1.51 23.78 2.20
C PRO A 191 0.21 23.55 1.43
N ILE A 192 -0.93 23.46 2.13
CA ILE A 192 -2.24 23.27 1.50
C ILE A 192 -2.75 24.58 0.91
N GLU A 193 -2.71 25.68 1.66
CA GLU A 193 -3.13 26.99 1.12
C GLU A 193 -2.18 27.47 0.03
N SER A 194 -0.87 27.29 0.17
CA SER A 194 0.08 27.57 -0.93
C SER A 194 -0.10 26.64 -2.15
N ALA A 195 -0.62 25.42 -1.97
CA ALA A 195 -1.03 24.57 -3.09
C ALA A 195 -2.34 25.05 -3.73
N ARG A 196 -3.31 25.49 -2.92
CA ARG A 196 -4.57 26.07 -3.41
C ARG A 196 -4.35 27.40 -4.12
N GLU A 197 -3.47 28.27 -3.62
CA GLU A 197 -3.03 29.47 -4.31
C GLU A 197 -2.43 29.13 -5.68
N ARG A 198 -1.73 27.99 -5.82
CA ARG A 198 -1.22 27.48 -7.11
C ARG A 198 -2.31 26.89 -8.00
N GLU A 199 -3.44 26.47 -7.46
CA GLU A 199 -4.62 26.03 -8.22
C GLU A 199 -5.48 27.22 -8.68
N ASP A 200 -5.64 28.23 -7.82
CA ASP A 200 -6.34 29.50 -8.11
C ASP A 200 -5.55 30.38 -9.08
N LEU A 201 -4.22 30.22 -9.13
CA LEU A 201 -3.40 30.66 -10.24
C LEU A 201 -3.74 29.78 -11.46
N GLU A 202 -4.82 30.16 -12.15
CA GLU A 202 -5.30 29.60 -13.42
C GLU A 202 -4.21 29.72 -14.50
N PHE A 203 -3.22 28.82 -14.50
CA PHE A 203 -2.31 28.65 -15.61
C PHE A 203 -1.67 27.26 -15.64
N TYR A 204 -2.36 26.31 -16.27
CA TYR A 204 -1.69 25.36 -17.17
C TYR A 204 -2.40 25.42 -18.52
N PRO A 205 -1.64 25.57 -19.62
CA PRO A 205 -0.35 24.92 -19.80
C PRO A 205 0.81 25.89 -19.70
N VAL A 206 1.89 25.48 -19.02
CA VAL A 206 3.24 25.83 -19.51
C VAL A 206 3.22 25.46 -20.98
N GLU A 207 3.16 26.43 -21.88
CA GLU A 207 3.29 26.18 -23.31
C GLU A 207 4.56 25.36 -23.47
N ARG A 208 4.42 24.07 -23.81
CA ARG A 208 5.58 23.29 -24.20
C ARG A 208 6.07 23.93 -25.48
N VAL A 209 7.09 24.77 -25.35
CA VAL A 209 7.89 25.24 -26.47
C VAL A 209 8.65 24.01 -26.96
N TRP A 210 8.04 23.27 -27.89
CA TRP A 210 8.79 22.33 -28.69
C TRP A 210 9.87 23.15 -29.40
N GLN A 211 11.13 22.76 -29.26
CA GLN A 211 12.18 23.35 -30.09
C GLN A 211 11.72 23.24 -31.55
N GLU A 212 11.72 24.36 -32.27
CA GLU A 212 11.36 24.36 -33.68
C GLU A 212 12.28 23.40 -34.42
N THR A 213 11.75 22.23 -34.78
CA THR A 213 12.49 21.30 -35.61
C THR A 213 12.49 21.87 -37.02
N THR A 214 13.66 22.24 -37.53
CA THR A 214 13.82 22.63 -38.94
C THR A 214 13.33 21.46 -39.80
N GLN A 215 12.43 21.73 -40.75
CA GLN A 215 11.88 20.70 -41.63
C GLN A 215 13.03 20.01 -42.38
N GLY A 216 13.38 18.78 -41.97
CA GLY A 216 14.52 18.02 -42.49
C GLY A 216 15.65 17.69 -41.49
N SER A 217 15.64 18.21 -40.25
CA SER A 217 16.70 17.92 -39.26
C SER A 217 16.54 16.57 -38.52
N LEU A 218 15.50 15.80 -38.84
CA LEU A 218 15.29 14.44 -38.32
C LEU A 218 16.20 13.40 -38.99
N ALA A 219 17.12 13.78 -39.86
CA ALA A 219 18.15 12.87 -40.33
C ALA A 219 19.16 12.63 -39.19
N PRO A 220 19.16 11.47 -38.51
CA PRO A 220 20.22 11.15 -37.57
C PRO A 220 21.56 11.27 -38.31
N GLU A 221 22.57 11.86 -37.66
CA GLU A 221 23.91 11.91 -38.25
C GLU A 221 24.29 10.52 -38.76
N PRO A 222 24.82 10.37 -39.99
CA PRO A 222 25.05 9.06 -40.59
C PRO A 222 25.90 8.12 -39.71
N GLY A 223 26.78 8.69 -38.87
CA GLY A 223 27.56 7.94 -37.87
C GLY A 223 26.74 7.35 -36.71
N ALA A 224 25.61 7.94 -36.35
CA ALA A 224 24.70 7.42 -35.32
C ALA A 224 23.93 6.18 -35.80
N LEU A 225 23.53 6.16 -37.07
CA LEU A 225 22.93 4.98 -37.72
C LEU A 225 23.92 3.81 -37.77
N LEU A 226 25.16 4.08 -38.17
CA LEU A 226 26.22 3.06 -38.22
C LEU A 226 26.53 2.48 -36.84
N ARG A 227 26.57 3.32 -35.79
CA ARG A 227 26.75 2.85 -34.40
C ARG A 227 25.58 1.99 -33.93
N LYS A 228 24.34 2.36 -34.27
CA LYS A 228 23.14 1.58 -33.92
C LYS A 228 23.11 0.23 -34.64
N MET A 229 23.49 0.16 -35.91
CA MET A 229 23.61 -1.10 -36.66
C MET A 229 24.71 -2.01 -36.11
N ARG A 230 25.89 -1.47 -35.77
CA ARG A 230 26.98 -2.27 -35.17
C ARG A 230 26.56 -2.89 -33.83
N LYS A 231 25.86 -2.13 -32.98
CA LYS A 231 25.38 -2.61 -31.68
C LYS A 231 24.34 -3.71 -31.83
N HIS A 232 23.43 -3.57 -32.79
CA HIS A 232 22.39 -4.58 -33.07
C HIS A 232 22.97 -5.85 -33.70
N SER A 233 24.01 -5.75 -34.54
CA SER A 233 24.74 -6.92 -35.07
C SER A 233 25.43 -7.72 -33.96
N SER A 234 26.03 -7.05 -32.97
CA SER A 234 26.67 -7.75 -31.84
C SER A 234 25.70 -8.40 -30.87
N GLU A 235 24.43 -7.96 -30.81
CA GLU A 235 23.38 -8.60 -30.02
C GLU A 235 22.78 -9.82 -30.73
N ILE A 236 22.70 -9.81 -32.06
CA ILE A 236 22.21 -10.96 -32.83
C ILE A 236 23.20 -12.13 -32.73
N ILE A 237 24.50 -11.86 -32.84
CA ILE A 237 25.54 -12.92 -32.80
C ILE A 237 25.61 -13.58 -31.41
N LYS A 238 25.34 -12.86 -30.32
CA LYS A 238 25.37 -13.42 -28.96
C LYS A 238 24.19 -14.33 -28.62
N LYS A 239 23.15 -14.37 -29.45
CA LYS A 239 21.93 -15.16 -29.17
C LYS A 239 21.97 -16.56 -29.77
N ASP A 240 22.93 -16.84 -30.65
CA ASP A 240 23.06 -18.15 -31.33
C ASP A 240 24.13 -19.06 -30.70
N ASP A 241 24.81 -18.62 -29.62
CA ASP A 241 25.87 -19.38 -28.92
C ASP A 241 25.46 -19.85 -27.49
N GLU A 242 24.16 -20.00 -27.20
CA GLU A 242 23.65 -20.76 -26.03
C GLU A 242 22.82 -21.99 -26.44
#